data_AF-G1WCS1-F1
#
_entry.id   AF-G1WCS1-F1
#
_cell.length_a   1.000
_cell.length_b   1.000
_cell.length_c   1.000
_cell.angle_alpha   90.00
_cell.angle_beta   90.00
_cell.angle_gamma   90.00
#
_symmetry.space_group_name_H-M   'P 1'
#
loop_
_entity.id
_entity.type
_entity.pdbx_description
1 polymer ?
#
loop_
_entity_poly.entity_id
_entity_poly.type
_entity_poly.pdbx_seq_one_letter_code
_entity_poly.pdbx_strand_id
1 'polypeptide(L)'
;MENSKRNIAIVCGGDSSEHDVSMRSAQGLFSFFDKQRYNVFIVDVKGTDWHVNLENGGIAEIDKNDFSFQKDGLRVFFDYAYITIHGQPGENGVMQGYFDLIHLPYSTSGVLVEAMTFNKYVLNNYLRGFGVNVGNSVLLRRGERYDEEAIARRIGMPCFVKPAADGSSFGVSKVKNADQLAPALRVAFMESNEVMIEQFLQGMEISQGVYKTKGKQVVLPATEVVTKNEFFDYDAKYNGQVDEITPARLSEETAAKVAAETARIYDILHANGIIRIDYIISKDEQGNDVINMLEINTTPGMTPTSFIPQQVKAAGLNIKDVLSDIVENQF
;
A
#
# COMPACT_ATOMS: atom_id res chain seq x y z
N MET A 1 24.47 24.16 21.58
CA MET A 1 23.32 23.26 21.86
C MET A 1 23.58 22.03 21.03
N GLU A 2 23.85 20.88 21.65
CA GLU A 2 23.84 19.62 20.90
C GLU A 2 22.49 19.52 20.20
N ASN A 3 22.50 19.35 18.88
CA ASN A 3 21.28 19.24 18.10
C ASN A 3 20.62 17.92 18.52
N SER A 4 19.65 17.98 19.44
CA SER A 4 18.95 16.79 19.93
C SER A 4 18.34 16.07 18.74
N LYS A 5 18.64 14.77 18.59
CA LYS A 5 18.09 13.96 17.50
C LYS A 5 16.57 13.91 17.64
N ARG A 6 15.84 13.91 16.52
CA ARG A 6 14.39 13.69 16.52
C ARG A 6 14.07 12.24 16.88
N ASN A 7 13.02 12.04 17.66
CA ASN A 7 12.49 10.73 18.02
C ASN A 7 11.46 10.29 16.98
N ILE A 8 11.75 9.20 16.28
CA ILE A 8 10.91 8.65 15.21
C ILE A 8 10.29 7.34 15.70
N ALA A 9 8.96 7.26 15.71
CA ALA A 9 8.23 6.02 15.93
C ALA A 9 8.02 5.31 14.60
N ILE A 10 8.55 4.10 14.42
CA ILE A 10 8.13 3.18 13.37
C ILE A 10 6.92 2.42 13.90
N VAL A 11 5.74 2.79 13.43
CA VAL A 11 4.46 2.26 13.89
C VAL A 11 4.08 1.06 13.04
N CYS A 12 4.00 -0.12 13.64
CA CYS A 12 3.83 -1.40 12.96
C CYS A 12 2.87 -2.34 13.71
N GLY A 13 2.70 -3.55 13.18
CA GLY A 13 1.74 -4.53 13.68
C GLY A 13 0.43 -4.42 12.91
N GLY A 14 -0.64 -4.06 13.62
CA GLY A 14 -2.00 -3.97 13.10
C GLY A 14 -2.89 -5.15 13.50
N ASP A 15 -4.16 -5.04 13.12
CA ASP A 15 -5.24 -5.98 13.45
C ASP A 15 -5.56 -6.93 12.29
N SER A 16 -4.86 -6.78 11.17
CA SER A 16 -5.03 -7.60 9.97
C SER A 16 -4.22 -8.90 10.04
N SER A 17 -4.48 -9.79 9.09
CA SER A 17 -3.64 -10.97 8.83
C SER A 17 -2.21 -10.61 8.40
N GLU A 18 -1.93 -9.33 8.12
CA GLU A 18 -0.64 -8.85 7.61
C GLU A 18 0.29 -8.34 8.73
N HIS A 19 -0.08 -8.55 9.99
CA HIS A 19 0.70 -8.17 11.17
C HIS A 19 2.18 -8.57 11.06
N ASP A 20 2.47 -9.82 10.70
CA ASP A 20 3.86 -10.30 10.57
C ASP A 20 4.62 -9.64 9.42
N VAL A 21 3.92 -9.29 8.33
CA VAL A 21 4.50 -8.54 7.20
C VAL A 21 4.87 -7.12 7.66
N SER A 22 4.03 -6.52 8.50
CA SER A 22 4.24 -5.19 9.06
C SER A 22 5.46 -5.19 9.98
N MET A 23 5.58 -6.18 10.88
CA MET A 23 6.73 -6.33 11.76
C MET A 23 8.05 -6.50 10.99
N ARG A 24 8.06 -7.30 9.92
CA ARG A 24 9.25 -7.42 9.05
C ARG A 24 9.59 -6.10 8.35
N SER A 25 8.58 -5.35 7.91
CA SER A 25 8.77 -4.05 7.27
C SER A 25 9.35 -3.03 8.25
N ALA A 26 8.90 -3.06 9.50
CA ALA A 26 9.45 -2.22 10.57
C ALA A 26 10.93 -2.49 10.83
N GLN A 27 11.34 -3.76 10.85
CA GLN A 27 12.76 -4.13 10.98
C GLN A 27 13.59 -3.66 9.77
N GLY A 28 13.04 -3.77 8.56
CA GLY A 28 13.65 -3.22 7.35
C GLY A 28 13.88 -1.71 7.47
N LEU A 29 12.83 -0.95 7.78
CA LEU A 29 12.91 0.49 8.04
C LEU A 29 13.94 0.83 9.12
N PHE A 30 13.89 0.16 10.26
CA PHE A 30 14.84 0.37 11.36
C PHE A 30 16.29 0.18 10.91
N SER A 31 16.55 -0.76 10.00
CA SER A 31 17.89 -0.97 9.43
C SER A 31 18.33 0.15 8.47
N PHE A 32 17.39 0.80 7.80
CA PHE A 32 17.64 1.82 6.77
C PHE A 32 17.76 3.25 7.33
N PHE A 33 17.07 3.56 8.42
CA PHE A 33 17.06 4.90 9.00
C PHE A 33 18.46 5.40 9.41
N ASP A 34 18.67 6.71 9.26
CA ASP A 34 19.90 7.36 9.70
C ASP A 34 19.94 7.55 11.23
N LYS A 35 20.53 6.58 11.91
CA LYS A 35 20.71 6.61 13.37
C LYS A 35 21.65 7.73 13.86
N GLN A 36 22.38 8.42 12.96
CA GLN A 36 23.14 9.62 13.34
C GLN A 36 22.23 10.85 13.48
N ARG A 37 21.10 10.90 12.75
CA ARG A 37 20.15 12.02 12.76
C ARG A 37 18.94 11.78 13.65
N TYR A 38 18.53 10.52 13.81
CA TYR A 38 17.28 10.16 14.47
C TYR A 38 17.52 9.16 15.61
N ASN A 39 16.72 9.28 16.67
CA ASN A 39 16.46 8.18 17.60
C ASN A 39 15.25 7.43 17.06
N VAL A 40 15.39 6.13 16.80
CA VAL A 40 14.35 5.36 16.10
C VAL A 40 13.83 4.28 17.03
N PHE A 41 12.51 4.17 17.13
CA PHE A 41 11.82 3.26 18.03
C PHE A 41 10.81 2.44 17.23
N ILE A 42 10.74 1.13 17.49
CA ILE A 42 9.69 0.28 16.90
C ILE A 42 8.52 0.25 17.89
N VAL A 43 7.34 0.65 17.41
CA VAL A 43 6.09 0.70 18.18
C VAL A 43 5.13 -0.32 17.59
N ASP A 44 4.87 -1.38 18.33
CA ASP A 44 3.89 -2.40 17.96
C ASP A 44 2.50 -1.98 18.44
N VAL A 45 1.53 -2.02 17.54
CA VAL A 45 0.14 -1.64 17.75
C VAL A 45 -0.73 -2.83 17.39
N LYS A 46 -1.41 -3.41 18.39
CA LYS A 46 -2.37 -4.50 18.17
C LYS A 46 -3.60 -4.33 19.05
N GLY A 47 -4.75 -4.05 18.44
CA GLY A 47 -5.99 -3.70 19.11
C GLY A 47 -5.77 -2.53 20.06
N THR A 48 -5.82 -2.82 21.36
CA THR A 48 -5.55 -1.83 22.42
C THR A 48 -4.19 -2.01 23.10
N ASP A 49 -3.39 -3.01 22.73
CA ASP A 49 -2.04 -3.23 23.24
C ASP A 49 -1.02 -2.51 22.36
N TRP A 50 -0.50 -1.38 22.86
CA TRP A 50 0.40 -0.50 22.12
C TRP A 50 1.67 -0.32 22.96
N HIS A 51 2.82 -0.71 22.42
CA HIS A 51 4.07 -0.67 23.18
C HIS A 51 5.30 -0.46 22.30
N VAL A 52 6.34 0.10 22.92
CA VAL A 52 7.67 0.27 22.32
C VAL A 52 8.53 -0.94 22.66
N ASN A 53 9.22 -1.49 21.65
CA ASN A 53 10.26 -2.49 21.86
C ASN A 53 11.57 -1.80 22.28
N LEU A 54 12.05 -2.11 23.50
CA LEU A 54 13.27 -1.54 24.07
C LEU A 54 14.49 -2.40 23.71
N GLU A 55 15.67 -1.75 23.67
CA GLU A 55 16.94 -2.40 23.32
C GLU A 55 17.34 -3.55 24.27
N ASN A 56 16.87 -3.51 25.52
CA ASN A 56 17.10 -4.55 26.53
C ASN A 56 16.17 -5.77 26.38
N GLY A 57 15.33 -5.80 25.34
CA GLY A 57 14.32 -6.83 25.12
C GLY A 57 13.04 -6.66 25.95
N GLY A 58 12.94 -5.58 26.73
CA GLY A 58 11.71 -5.19 27.43
C GLY A 58 10.75 -4.43 26.52
N ILE A 59 9.55 -4.19 27.04
CA ILE A 59 8.53 -3.35 26.41
C ILE A 59 8.19 -2.17 27.31
N ALA A 60 7.81 -1.04 26.70
CA ALA A 60 7.23 0.10 27.41
C ALA A 60 5.87 0.45 26.79
N GLU A 61 4.83 0.52 27.61
CA GLU A 61 3.49 0.86 27.14
C GLU A 61 3.42 2.29 26.59
N ILE A 62 2.63 2.47 25.54
CA ILE A 62 2.31 3.77 24.96
C ILE A 62 1.17 4.42 25.75
N ASP A 63 1.38 5.66 26.17
CA ASP A 63 0.33 6.55 26.62
C ASP A 63 -0.46 7.06 25.41
N LYS A 64 -1.71 6.62 25.27
CA LYS A 64 -2.57 6.96 24.12
C LYS A 64 -3.12 8.39 24.13
N ASN A 65 -2.84 9.18 25.17
CA ASN A 65 -3.27 10.58 25.19
C ASN A 65 -2.37 11.47 24.32
N ASP A 66 -1.08 11.11 24.18
CA ASP A 66 -0.09 11.87 23.42
C ASP A 66 0.97 11.01 22.73
N PHE A 67 0.72 9.70 22.64
CA PHE A 67 1.59 8.70 22.04
C PHE A 67 3.02 8.64 22.61
N SER A 68 3.21 9.05 23.87
CA SER A 68 4.51 8.99 24.56
C SER A 68 4.72 7.65 25.28
N PHE A 69 5.93 7.42 25.79
CA PHE A 69 6.23 6.27 26.66
C PHE A 69 7.23 6.64 27.76
N GLN A 70 7.38 5.77 28.75
CA GLN A 70 8.35 5.94 29.84
C GLN A 70 9.62 5.15 29.56
N LYS A 71 10.78 5.80 29.68
CA LYS A 71 12.11 5.17 29.61
C LYS A 71 13.00 5.74 30.71
N ASP A 72 13.51 4.88 31.59
CA ASP A 72 14.41 5.25 32.69
C ASP A 72 13.84 6.37 33.60
N GLY A 73 12.53 6.34 33.84
CA GLY A 73 11.82 7.33 34.65
C GLY A 73 11.57 8.68 33.96
N LEU A 74 11.88 8.78 32.66
CA LEU A 74 11.64 9.95 31.84
C LEU A 74 10.56 9.66 30.79
N ARG A 75 9.73 10.66 30.54
CA ARG A 75 8.74 10.63 29.45
C ARG A 75 9.41 10.97 28.13
N VAL A 76 9.29 10.09 27.15
CA VAL A 76 9.83 10.25 25.80
C VAL A 76 8.68 10.50 24.83
N PHE A 77 8.76 11.61 24.10
CA PHE A 77 7.81 11.98 23.06
C PHE A 77 8.39 11.69 21.68
N PHE A 78 7.52 11.37 20.73
CA PHE A 78 7.89 11.26 19.32
C PHE A 78 7.68 12.59 18.60
N ASP A 79 8.60 12.92 17.70
CA ASP A 79 8.47 14.07 16.81
C ASP A 79 7.77 13.69 15.50
N TYR A 80 7.76 12.39 15.17
CA TYR A 80 7.22 11.88 13.91
C TYR A 80 6.88 10.39 14.00
N ALA A 81 5.76 9.99 13.38
CA ALA A 81 5.34 8.59 13.25
C ALA A 81 5.48 8.10 11.80
N TYR A 82 6.44 7.21 11.56
CA TYR A 82 6.54 6.48 10.31
C TYR A 82 5.63 5.23 10.36
N ILE A 83 4.50 5.27 9.66
CA ILE A 83 3.50 4.19 9.66
C ILE A 83 3.88 3.12 8.63
N THR A 84 3.95 1.86 9.06
CA THR A 84 4.19 0.68 8.23
C THR A 84 3.24 -0.46 8.57
N ILE A 85 2.06 -0.15 9.13
CA ILE A 85 0.98 -1.12 9.34
C ILE A 85 0.33 -1.42 8.00
N HIS A 86 0.39 -2.67 7.55
CA HIS A 86 -0.31 -3.14 6.35
C HIS A 86 -1.75 -3.51 6.71
N GLY A 87 -2.71 -3.06 5.90
CA GLY A 87 -4.12 -3.18 6.21
C GLY A 87 -4.54 -2.30 7.39
N GLN A 88 -5.41 -2.80 8.26
CA GLN A 88 -5.98 -2.01 9.35
C GLN A 88 -5.09 -2.00 10.61
N PRO A 89 -4.96 -0.86 11.32
CA PRO A 89 -5.55 0.46 11.04
C PRO A 89 -4.66 1.42 10.21
N GLY A 90 -3.62 0.90 9.55
CA GLY A 90 -2.58 1.71 8.88
C GLY A 90 -2.98 2.28 7.53
N GLU A 91 -3.68 1.52 6.70
CA GLU A 91 -4.02 1.89 5.33
C GLU A 91 -5.48 2.35 5.18
N ASN A 92 -6.29 2.27 6.24
CA ASN A 92 -7.71 2.63 6.21
C ASN A 92 -8.03 4.02 6.82
N GLY A 93 -7.01 4.77 7.23
CA GLY A 93 -7.14 6.12 7.77
C GLY A 93 -7.42 6.21 9.27
N VAL A 94 -7.65 5.10 9.97
CA VAL A 94 -7.99 5.13 11.40
C VAL A 94 -6.79 5.59 12.24
N MET A 95 -5.60 5.06 11.97
CA MET A 95 -4.38 5.46 12.68
C MET A 95 -4.01 6.92 12.41
N GLN A 96 -4.19 7.38 11.17
CA GLN A 96 -3.98 8.76 10.76
C GLN A 96 -4.91 9.70 11.51
N GLY A 97 -6.19 9.33 11.66
CA GLY A 97 -7.16 10.11 12.43
C GLY A 97 -6.78 10.24 13.90
N TYR A 98 -6.21 9.18 14.49
CA TYR A 98 -5.65 9.25 15.85
C TYR A 98 -4.49 10.26 15.92
N PHE A 99 -3.54 10.20 14.98
CA PHE A 99 -2.41 11.13 14.96
C PHE A 99 -2.79 12.58 14.66
N ASP A 100 -3.80 12.81 13.82
CA ASP A 100 -4.36 14.14 13.56
C ASP A 100 -4.91 14.77 14.85
N LEU A 101 -5.61 13.99 15.68
CA LEU A 101 -6.21 14.46 16.94
C LEU A 101 -5.18 14.88 17.99
N ILE A 102 -4.04 14.19 18.05
CA ILE A 102 -2.96 14.49 19.00
C ILE A 102 -1.86 15.37 18.39
N HIS A 103 -2.02 15.79 17.13
CA HIS A 103 -1.08 16.61 16.37
C HIS A 103 0.33 16.00 16.23
N LEU A 104 0.43 14.67 16.13
CA LEU A 104 1.69 13.98 15.83
C LEU A 104 1.82 13.84 14.31
N PRO A 105 2.85 14.41 13.66
CA PRO A 105 3.00 14.25 12.22
C PRO A 105 3.38 12.81 11.82
N TYR A 106 2.98 12.39 10.61
CA TYR A 106 3.18 11.01 10.14
C TYR A 106 3.57 10.89 8.65
N SER A 107 3.98 9.67 8.25
CA SER A 107 4.58 9.39 6.93
C SER A 107 3.64 9.06 5.79
N THR A 108 2.36 8.83 6.05
CA THR A 108 1.35 8.45 5.05
C THR A 108 0.48 9.64 4.66
N SER A 109 -0.53 9.40 3.82
CA SER A 109 -1.50 10.42 3.42
C SER A 109 -2.56 10.63 4.51
N GLY A 110 -3.34 11.71 4.42
CA GLY A 110 -4.42 11.97 5.39
C GLY A 110 -5.56 10.97 5.31
N VAL A 111 -6.44 10.98 6.33
CA VAL A 111 -7.55 10.03 6.54
C VAL A 111 -8.36 9.72 5.27
N LEU A 112 -8.74 10.74 4.50
CA LEU A 112 -9.54 10.57 3.28
C LEU A 112 -8.82 9.73 2.22
N VAL A 113 -7.53 9.99 2.00
CA VAL A 113 -6.74 9.32 0.97
C VAL A 113 -6.61 7.85 1.33
N GLU A 114 -6.24 7.56 2.58
CA GLU A 114 -6.07 6.20 3.10
C GLU A 114 -7.37 5.41 3.01
N ALA A 115 -8.48 5.94 3.54
CA ALA A 115 -9.79 5.30 3.44
C ALA A 115 -10.23 5.06 1.99
N MET A 116 -9.88 5.98 1.07
CA MET A 116 -10.19 5.86 -0.35
C MET A 116 -9.33 4.80 -1.03
N THR A 117 -8.02 4.81 -0.83
CA THR A 117 -7.09 3.86 -1.45
C THR A 117 -7.30 2.44 -0.95
N PHE A 118 -7.73 2.29 0.31
CA PHE A 118 -8.07 0.98 0.88
C PHE A 118 -9.32 0.36 0.25
N ASN A 119 -10.30 1.17 -0.18
CA ASN A 119 -11.49 0.69 -0.87
C ASN A 119 -11.32 0.76 -2.39
N LYS A 120 -10.96 -0.38 -2.99
CA LYS A 120 -10.65 -0.53 -4.42
C LYS A 120 -11.77 -0.02 -5.34
N TYR A 121 -13.03 -0.27 -4.97
CA TYR A 121 -14.16 0.21 -5.77
C TYR A 121 -14.31 1.73 -5.70
N VAL A 122 -14.20 2.32 -4.51
CA VAL A 122 -14.30 3.78 -4.34
C VAL A 122 -13.14 4.47 -5.06
N LEU A 123 -11.90 3.99 -4.88
CA LEU A 123 -10.72 4.51 -5.56
C LEU A 123 -10.89 4.50 -7.08
N ASN A 124 -11.31 3.35 -7.65
CA ASN A 124 -11.48 3.21 -9.09
C ASN A 124 -12.54 4.18 -9.64
N ASN A 125 -13.65 4.39 -8.92
CA ASN A 125 -14.66 5.35 -9.35
C ASN A 125 -14.19 6.80 -9.25
N TYR A 126 -13.45 7.15 -8.19
CA TYR A 126 -12.88 8.49 -8.05
C TYR A 126 -11.89 8.78 -9.19
N LEU A 127 -10.90 7.92 -9.38
CA LEU A 127 -9.84 8.11 -10.38
C LEU A 127 -10.35 8.03 -11.83
N ARG A 128 -11.39 7.23 -12.09
CA ARG A 128 -12.05 7.21 -13.42
C ARG A 128 -12.62 8.58 -13.79
N GLY A 129 -13.10 9.35 -12.81
CA GLY A 129 -13.57 10.73 -13.01
C GLY A 129 -12.47 11.68 -13.52
N PHE A 130 -11.20 11.34 -13.29
CA PHE A 130 -10.02 12.06 -13.77
C PHE A 130 -9.35 11.41 -14.99
N GLY A 131 -10.06 10.48 -15.65
CA GLY A 131 -9.56 9.79 -16.84
C GLY A 131 -8.46 8.76 -16.59
N VAL A 132 -8.20 8.37 -15.33
CA VAL A 132 -7.36 7.20 -15.05
C VAL A 132 -8.09 5.96 -15.55
N ASN A 133 -7.40 5.15 -16.33
CA ASN A 133 -7.97 3.91 -16.84
C ASN A 133 -7.90 2.82 -15.77
N VAL A 134 -9.04 2.22 -15.47
CA VAL A 134 -9.25 1.25 -14.39
C VAL A 134 -10.22 0.17 -14.85
N GLY A 135 -10.16 -1.00 -14.24
CA GLY A 135 -11.09 -2.09 -14.54
C GLY A 135 -12.56 -1.66 -14.43
N ASN A 136 -13.38 -2.05 -15.42
CA ASN A 136 -14.83 -2.00 -15.25
C ASN A 136 -15.22 -2.93 -14.10
N SER A 137 -16.06 -2.44 -13.20
CA SER A 137 -16.39 -3.13 -11.96
C SER A 137 -17.80 -2.84 -11.48
N VAL A 138 -18.34 -3.79 -10.71
CA VAL A 138 -19.61 -3.70 -9.98
C VAL A 138 -19.34 -3.95 -8.51
N LEU A 139 -19.99 -3.18 -7.64
CA LEU A 139 -20.00 -3.39 -6.20
C LEU A 139 -21.31 -4.07 -5.80
N LEU A 140 -21.21 -5.12 -4.97
CA LEU A 140 -22.34 -5.77 -4.34
C LEU A 140 -22.22 -5.66 -2.82
N ARG A 141 -23.31 -5.34 -2.13
CA ARG A 141 -23.37 -5.35 -0.66
C ARG A 141 -24.12 -6.57 -0.16
N ARG A 142 -23.73 -7.09 1.00
CA ARG A 142 -24.41 -8.23 1.62
C ARG A 142 -25.90 -7.91 1.81
N GLY A 143 -26.76 -8.81 1.31
CA GLY A 143 -28.21 -8.68 1.42
C GLY A 143 -28.87 -7.88 0.29
N GLU A 144 -28.10 -7.23 -0.60
CA GLU A 144 -28.65 -6.65 -1.81
C GLU A 144 -28.96 -7.73 -2.84
N ARG A 145 -30.05 -7.53 -3.60
CA ARG A 145 -30.37 -8.41 -4.73
C ARG A 145 -29.47 -8.07 -5.90
N TYR A 146 -28.96 -9.09 -6.56
CA TYR A 146 -28.17 -8.97 -7.77
C TYR A 146 -28.65 -9.95 -8.84
N ASP A 147 -28.32 -9.63 -10.09
CA ASP A 147 -28.59 -10.47 -11.26
C ASP A 147 -27.26 -10.93 -11.84
N GLU A 148 -26.96 -12.22 -11.69
CA GLU A 148 -25.71 -12.85 -12.14
C GLU A 148 -25.53 -12.74 -13.66
N GLU A 149 -26.62 -12.85 -14.44
CA GLU A 149 -26.53 -12.71 -15.88
C GLU A 149 -26.27 -11.27 -16.30
N ALA A 150 -26.90 -10.30 -15.62
CA ALA A 150 -26.64 -8.88 -15.88
C ALA A 150 -25.20 -8.51 -15.54
N ILE A 151 -24.65 -9.04 -14.44
CA ILE A 151 -23.24 -8.88 -14.08
C ILE A 151 -22.35 -9.50 -15.16
N ALA A 152 -22.61 -10.74 -15.55
CA ALA A 152 -21.82 -11.43 -16.57
C ALA A 152 -21.85 -10.71 -17.93
N ARG A 153 -23.01 -10.15 -18.34
CA ARG A 153 -23.13 -9.34 -19.56
C ARG A 153 -22.36 -8.02 -19.47
N ARG A 154 -22.31 -7.38 -18.29
CA ARG A 154 -21.64 -6.09 -18.08
C ARG A 154 -20.12 -6.21 -17.95
N ILE A 155 -19.67 -7.19 -17.15
CA ILE A 155 -18.26 -7.35 -16.78
C ILE A 155 -17.53 -8.28 -17.75
N GLY A 156 -18.23 -9.25 -18.33
CA GLY A 156 -17.63 -10.31 -19.12
C GLY A 156 -16.97 -11.39 -18.25
N MET A 157 -16.35 -12.34 -18.93
CA MET A 157 -15.60 -13.45 -18.33
C MET A 157 -14.29 -13.67 -19.09
N PRO A 158 -13.18 -14.07 -18.43
CA PRO A 158 -13.08 -14.22 -16.98
C PRO A 158 -13.21 -12.88 -16.23
N CYS A 159 -13.55 -12.94 -14.95
CA CYS A 159 -13.59 -11.78 -14.06
C CYS A 159 -12.97 -12.13 -12.69
N PHE A 160 -12.64 -11.12 -11.90
CA PHE A 160 -12.20 -11.27 -10.52
C PHE A 160 -13.31 -10.89 -9.57
N VAL A 161 -13.51 -11.70 -8.53
CA VAL A 161 -14.37 -11.41 -7.39
C VAL A 161 -13.47 -11.24 -6.18
N LYS A 162 -13.56 -10.09 -5.50
CA LYS A 162 -12.69 -9.75 -4.36
C LYS A 162 -13.41 -8.87 -3.33
N PRO A 163 -13.04 -8.94 -2.04
CA PRO A 163 -13.46 -7.95 -1.06
C PRO A 163 -13.12 -6.52 -1.54
N ALA A 164 -14.02 -5.57 -1.32
CA ALA A 164 -13.81 -4.19 -1.80
C ALA A 164 -12.78 -3.41 -0.96
N ALA A 165 -12.73 -3.68 0.34
CA ALA A 165 -11.90 -2.97 1.32
C ALA A 165 -11.04 -3.98 2.11
N ASP A 166 -10.03 -4.51 1.45
CA ASP A 166 -9.04 -5.41 2.06
C ASP A 166 -7.65 -5.18 1.42
N GLY A 167 -6.61 -5.29 2.24
CA GLY A 167 -5.20 -5.19 1.84
C GLY A 167 -4.63 -6.53 1.34
N SER A 168 -5.30 -7.63 1.69
CA SER A 168 -4.83 -8.97 1.41
C SER A 168 -5.47 -9.59 0.15
N SER A 169 -4.85 -10.66 -0.39
CA SER A 169 -5.46 -11.49 -1.44
C SER A 169 -6.46 -12.53 -0.87
N PHE A 170 -6.86 -12.44 0.40
CA PHE A 170 -7.88 -13.32 0.96
C PHE A 170 -9.25 -13.02 0.35
N GLY A 171 -10.04 -14.08 0.11
CA GLY A 171 -11.35 -13.95 -0.51
C GLY A 171 -11.35 -13.58 -2.00
N VAL A 172 -10.18 -13.52 -2.66
CA VAL A 172 -10.06 -13.22 -4.10
C VAL A 172 -10.25 -14.50 -4.92
N SER A 173 -11.04 -14.42 -5.99
CA SER A 173 -11.32 -15.54 -6.89
C SER A 173 -11.35 -15.10 -8.34
N LYS A 174 -10.66 -15.86 -9.22
CA LYS A 174 -10.79 -15.73 -10.68
C LYS A 174 -11.94 -16.61 -11.16
N VAL A 175 -12.98 -15.98 -11.68
CA VAL A 175 -14.20 -16.63 -12.18
C VAL A 175 -14.09 -16.74 -13.69
N LYS A 176 -14.02 -17.97 -14.22
CA LYS A 176 -13.81 -18.21 -15.67
C LYS A 176 -15.12 -18.24 -16.46
N ASN A 177 -16.22 -18.57 -15.79
CA ASN A 177 -17.55 -18.74 -16.36
C ASN A 177 -18.64 -18.41 -15.32
N ALA A 178 -19.86 -18.17 -15.78
CA ALA A 178 -20.94 -17.61 -14.94
C ALA A 178 -21.34 -18.51 -13.76
N ASP A 179 -21.28 -19.83 -13.91
CA ASP A 179 -21.58 -20.82 -12.86
C ASP A 179 -20.63 -20.75 -11.65
N GLN A 180 -19.43 -20.19 -11.83
CA GLN A 180 -18.46 -19.98 -10.75
C GLN A 180 -18.69 -18.69 -9.96
N LEU A 181 -19.58 -17.80 -10.42
CA LEU A 181 -19.77 -16.49 -9.81
C LEU A 181 -20.37 -16.60 -8.38
N ALA A 182 -21.44 -17.37 -8.22
CA ALA A 182 -22.10 -17.53 -6.91
C ALA A 182 -21.17 -18.15 -5.84
N PRO A 183 -20.41 -19.24 -6.11
CA PRO A 183 -19.36 -19.71 -5.21
C PRO A 183 -18.33 -18.66 -4.83
N ALA A 184 -17.79 -17.91 -5.80
CA ALA A 184 -16.79 -16.88 -5.55
C ALA A 184 -17.33 -15.73 -4.68
N LEU A 185 -18.58 -15.30 -4.94
CA LEU A 185 -19.27 -14.29 -4.12
C LEU A 185 -19.43 -14.76 -2.67
N ARG A 186 -19.82 -16.03 -2.44
CA ARG A 186 -19.93 -16.56 -1.08
C ARG A 186 -18.59 -16.48 -0.34
N VAL A 187 -17.49 -16.81 -1.01
CA VAL A 187 -16.14 -16.74 -0.43
C VAL A 187 -15.76 -15.29 -0.09
N ALA A 188 -15.90 -14.36 -1.03
CA ALA A 188 -15.59 -12.95 -0.79
C ALA A 188 -16.48 -12.33 0.30
N PHE A 189 -17.76 -12.73 0.37
CA PHE A 189 -18.67 -12.33 1.44
C PHE A 189 -18.39 -13.02 2.78
N MET A 190 -17.46 -13.97 2.91
CA MET A 190 -17.01 -14.39 4.24
C MET A 190 -16.04 -13.37 4.85
N GLU A 191 -15.29 -12.67 4.01
CA GLU A 191 -14.26 -11.71 4.42
C GLU A 191 -14.81 -10.28 4.55
N SER A 192 -15.76 -9.87 3.69
CA SER A 192 -16.30 -8.50 3.71
C SER A 192 -17.80 -8.42 3.47
N ASN A 193 -18.41 -7.30 3.89
CA ASN A 193 -19.80 -6.97 3.57
C ASN A 193 -19.95 -6.32 2.19
N GLU A 194 -18.85 -5.93 1.56
CA GLU A 194 -18.78 -5.33 0.24
C GLU A 194 -17.85 -6.15 -0.65
N VAL A 195 -18.36 -6.60 -1.79
CA VAL A 195 -17.60 -7.40 -2.76
C VAL A 195 -17.60 -6.70 -4.10
N MET A 196 -16.42 -6.58 -4.67
CA MET A 196 -16.18 -6.02 -5.99
C MET A 196 -16.02 -7.15 -7.01
N ILE A 197 -16.72 -7.03 -8.13
CA ILE A 197 -16.57 -7.89 -9.30
C ILE A 197 -15.93 -7.03 -10.39
N GLU A 198 -14.76 -7.42 -10.87
CA GLU A 198 -13.93 -6.63 -11.79
C GLU A 198 -13.59 -7.43 -13.04
N GLN A 199 -13.57 -6.75 -14.19
CA GLN A 199 -13.15 -7.38 -15.44
C GLN A 199 -11.71 -7.90 -15.35
N PHE A 200 -11.43 -9.03 -16.00
CA PHE A 200 -10.07 -9.50 -16.14
C PHE A 200 -9.29 -8.60 -17.12
N LEU A 201 -8.15 -8.10 -16.68
CA LEU A 201 -7.20 -7.37 -17.52
C LEU A 201 -6.04 -8.29 -17.87
N GLN A 202 -5.85 -8.57 -19.17
CA GLN A 202 -4.71 -9.34 -19.65
C GLN A 202 -3.57 -8.40 -20.04
N GLY A 203 -2.40 -8.59 -19.44
CA GLY A 203 -1.24 -7.77 -19.75
C GLY A 203 -0.05 -8.05 -18.84
N MET A 204 0.98 -7.21 -18.94
CA MET A 204 2.15 -7.23 -18.07
C MET A 204 1.80 -6.51 -16.76
N GLU A 205 2.01 -7.19 -15.62
CA GLU A 205 1.84 -6.59 -14.30
C GLU A 205 3.12 -5.87 -13.88
N ILE A 206 2.98 -4.61 -13.47
CA ILE A 206 4.08 -3.79 -12.98
C ILE A 206 3.67 -3.05 -11.70
N SER A 207 4.66 -2.67 -10.91
CA SER A 207 4.51 -1.88 -9.70
C SER A 207 5.49 -0.73 -9.73
N GLN A 208 5.05 0.49 -9.41
CA GLN A 208 5.91 1.68 -9.43
C GLN A 208 5.76 2.51 -8.16
N GLY A 209 6.88 2.72 -7.47
CA GLY A 209 6.98 3.60 -6.32
C GLY A 209 7.15 5.07 -6.71
N VAL A 210 6.57 5.96 -5.92
CA VAL A 210 6.71 7.40 -6.07
C VAL A 210 6.65 8.09 -4.71
N TYR A 211 7.43 9.15 -4.55
CA TYR A 211 7.29 10.08 -3.44
C TYR A 211 7.57 11.50 -3.90
N LYS A 212 6.94 12.47 -3.22
CA LYS A 212 7.20 13.89 -3.45
C LYS A 212 7.50 14.58 -2.12
N THR A 213 8.34 15.60 -2.19
CA THR A 213 8.56 16.59 -1.14
C THR A 213 8.29 17.98 -1.70
N LYS A 214 8.29 19.01 -0.86
CA LYS A 214 8.13 20.43 -1.28
C LYS A 214 9.07 20.83 -2.43
N GLY A 215 10.25 20.22 -2.54
CA GLY A 215 11.28 20.57 -3.53
C GLY A 215 11.69 19.44 -4.48
N LYS A 216 11.10 18.25 -4.37
CA LYS A 216 11.57 17.06 -5.12
C LYS A 216 10.38 16.18 -5.51
N GLN A 217 10.42 15.66 -6.74
CA GLN A 217 9.55 14.57 -7.18
C GLN A 217 10.44 13.41 -7.61
N VAL A 218 10.21 12.24 -7.05
CA VAL A 218 10.95 11.03 -7.41
C VAL A 218 9.94 9.94 -7.77
N VAL A 219 9.88 9.63 -9.06
CA VAL A 219 9.21 8.42 -9.55
C VAL A 219 10.29 7.37 -9.76
N LEU A 220 10.16 6.24 -9.09
CA LEU A 220 11.15 5.17 -9.14
C LEU A 220 10.99 4.33 -10.42
N PRO A 221 12.02 3.58 -10.84
CA PRO A 221 11.88 2.56 -11.88
C PRO A 221 10.79 1.56 -11.48
N ALA A 222 9.96 1.14 -12.43
CA ALA A 222 8.95 0.12 -12.16
C ALA A 222 9.60 -1.25 -11.95
N THR A 223 8.93 -2.12 -11.19
CA THR A 223 9.23 -3.55 -11.07
C THR A 223 8.20 -4.33 -11.86
N GLU A 224 8.64 -5.23 -12.74
CA GLU A 224 7.77 -6.19 -13.43
C GLU A 224 7.56 -7.42 -12.54
N VAL A 225 6.31 -7.88 -12.45
CA VAL A 225 5.90 -9.03 -11.65
C VAL A 225 5.56 -10.18 -12.61
N VAL A 226 6.44 -11.18 -12.70
CA VAL A 226 6.28 -12.31 -13.62
C VAL A 226 5.85 -13.55 -12.85
N THR A 227 4.56 -13.88 -12.92
CA THR A 227 4.01 -15.10 -12.31
C THR A 227 3.96 -16.26 -13.29
N LYS A 228 4.27 -17.47 -12.81
CA LYS A 228 4.02 -18.73 -13.54
C LYS A 228 2.61 -19.28 -13.26
N ASN A 229 1.90 -18.70 -12.30
CA ASN A 229 0.54 -19.06 -11.90
C ASN A 229 -0.50 -18.24 -12.70
N GLU A 230 -1.78 -18.63 -12.64
CA GLU A 230 -2.85 -17.96 -13.40
C GLU A 230 -3.14 -16.49 -12.98
N PHE A 231 -2.65 -16.06 -11.80
CA PHE A 231 -2.66 -14.67 -11.28
C PHE A 231 -1.74 -14.53 -10.05
N PHE A 232 -1.55 -13.29 -9.55
CA PHE A 232 -0.74 -12.96 -8.38
C PHE A 232 -1.58 -13.05 -7.07
N ASP A 233 -1.55 -14.21 -6.41
CA ASP A 233 -2.25 -14.47 -5.14
C ASP A 233 -1.33 -14.33 -3.91
N TYR A 234 -1.86 -14.59 -2.71
CA TYR A 234 -1.09 -14.48 -1.46
C TYR A 234 0.16 -15.39 -1.45
N ASP A 235 0.03 -16.63 -1.93
CA ASP A 235 1.15 -17.57 -2.01
C ASP A 235 2.20 -17.07 -3.02
N ALA A 236 1.78 -16.53 -4.15
CA ALA A 236 2.69 -15.88 -5.10
C ALA A 236 3.43 -14.68 -4.49
N LYS A 237 2.75 -13.86 -3.67
CA LYS A 237 3.29 -12.66 -2.99
C LYS A 237 4.33 -12.98 -1.91
N TYR A 238 4.17 -14.07 -1.16
CA TYR A 238 4.97 -14.30 0.05
C TYR A 238 5.80 -15.59 0.05
N ASN A 239 5.53 -16.55 -0.85
CA ASN A 239 6.23 -17.84 -0.91
C ASN A 239 7.17 -17.98 -2.12
N GLY A 240 7.54 -16.86 -2.77
CA GLY A 240 8.66 -16.81 -3.72
C GLY A 240 8.42 -17.50 -5.07
N GLN A 241 7.18 -17.48 -5.58
CA GLN A 241 6.82 -18.11 -6.86
C GLN A 241 6.82 -17.15 -8.05
N VAL A 242 7.41 -15.96 -7.90
CA VAL A 242 7.33 -14.88 -8.87
C VAL A 242 8.70 -14.30 -9.13
N ASP A 243 9.02 -14.09 -10.41
CA ASP A 243 10.24 -13.40 -10.80
C ASP A 243 9.97 -11.89 -10.79
N GLU A 244 10.71 -11.15 -9.96
CA GLU A 244 10.61 -9.70 -9.82
C GLU A 244 11.76 -9.04 -10.58
N ILE A 245 11.44 -8.25 -11.61
CA ILE A 245 12.44 -7.66 -12.50
C ILE A 245 12.42 -6.14 -12.34
N THR A 246 13.49 -5.60 -11.76
CA THR A 246 13.66 -4.15 -11.54
C THR A 246 14.96 -3.67 -12.17
N PRO A 247 14.95 -2.73 -13.13
CA PRO A 247 13.78 -2.11 -13.77
C PRO A 247 12.95 -3.08 -14.63
N ALA A 248 11.65 -2.83 -14.73
CA ALA A 248 10.71 -3.54 -15.59
C ALA A 248 11.13 -3.46 -17.06
N ARG A 249 10.85 -4.51 -17.84
CA ARG A 249 11.24 -4.62 -19.26
C ARG A 249 10.25 -3.88 -20.18
N LEU A 250 10.07 -2.59 -19.92
CA LEU A 250 9.22 -1.69 -20.69
C LEU A 250 10.01 -1.01 -21.80
N SER A 251 9.32 -0.61 -22.88
CA SER A 251 9.89 0.36 -23.82
C SER A 251 10.10 1.71 -23.12
N GLU A 252 11.03 2.54 -23.61
CA GLU A 252 11.27 3.87 -23.03
C GLU A 252 9.99 4.74 -23.07
N GLU A 253 9.22 4.65 -24.15
CA GLU A 253 7.96 5.36 -24.30
C GLU A 253 6.93 4.94 -23.24
N THR A 254 6.74 3.63 -23.04
CA THR A 254 5.78 3.10 -22.07
C THR A 254 6.23 3.40 -20.64
N ALA A 255 7.52 3.25 -20.34
CA ALA A 255 8.08 3.63 -19.04
C ALA A 255 7.83 5.12 -18.72
N ALA A 256 8.02 6.01 -19.69
CA ALA A 256 7.74 7.44 -19.52
C ALA A 256 6.25 7.72 -19.29
N LYS A 257 5.35 7.05 -20.02
CA LYS A 257 3.89 7.19 -19.84
C LYS A 257 3.43 6.70 -18.46
N VAL A 258 3.91 5.54 -18.01
CA VAL A 258 3.60 5.01 -16.68
C VAL A 258 4.13 5.93 -15.59
N ALA A 259 5.37 6.44 -15.72
CA ALA A 259 5.93 7.38 -14.75
C ALA A 259 5.13 8.69 -14.66
N ALA A 260 4.67 9.22 -15.80
CA ALA A 260 3.82 10.39 -15.83
C ALA A 260 2.45 10.14 -15.18
N GLU A 261 1.82 8.99 -15.46
CA GLU A 261 0.55 8.60 -14.86
C GLU A 261 0.67 8.39 -13.34
N THR A 262 1.74 7.73 -12.88
CA THR A 262 2.05 7.56 -11.45
C THR A 262 2.21 8.90 -10.75
N ALA A 263 2.98 9.83 -11.33
CA ALA A 263 3.13 11.17 -10.77
C ALA A 263 1.81 11.95 -10.75
N ARG A 264 0.98 11.79 -11.78
CA ARG A 264 -0.32 12.45 -11.91
C ARG A 264 -1.32 11.94 -10.87
N ILE A 265 -1.40 10.63 -10.66
CA ILE A 265 -2.28 10.02 -9.65
C ILE A 265 -1.87 10.47 -8.24
N TYR A 266 -0.57 10.54 -7.96
CA TYR A 266 -0.07 11.07 -6.68
C TYR A 266 -0.61 12.50 -6.42
N ASP A 267 -0.62 13.35 -7.45
CA ASP A 267 -1.14 14.73 -7.34
C ASP A 267 -2.66 14.78 -7.20
N ILE A 268 -3.41 13.98 -7.97
CA ILE A 268 -4.88 13.91 -7.90
C ILE A 268 -5.36 13.53 -6.50
N LEU A 269 -4.64 12.61 -5.85
CA LEU A 269 -4.97 12.14 -4.52
C LEU A 269 -4.48 13.08 -3.42
N HIS A 270 -3.61 14.03 -3.73
CA HIS A 270 -2.83 14.76 -2.71
C HIS A 270 -2.12 13.79 -1.76
N ALA A 271 -1.50 12.75 -2.33
CA ALA A 271 -0.80 11.74 -1.56
C ALA A 271 0.42 12.33 -0.81
N ASN A 272 0.81 11.67 0.27
CA ASN A 272 2.01 11.99 1.04
C ASN A 272 2.82 10.72 1.30
N GLY A 273 4.12 10.87 1.54
CA GLY A 273 5.04 9.76 1.74
C GLY A 273 5.37 9.02 0.46
N ILE A 274 5.84 7.77 0.62
CA ILE A 274 6.07 6.85 -0.49
C ILE A 274 4.81 6.03 -0.67
N ILE A 275 4.23 6.09 -1.87
CA ILE A 275 3.17 5.16 -2.28
C ILE A 275 3.69 4.28 -3.40
N ARG A 276 3.02 3.15 -3.60
CA ARG A 276 3.25 2.25 -4.72
C ARG A 276 1.95 2.09 -5.49
N ILE A 277 2.02 2.22 -6.81
CA ILE A 277 0.88 2.02 -7.69
C ILE A 277 1.13 0.80 -8.56
N ASP A 278 0.19 -0.12 -8.55
CA ASP A 278 0.24 -1.36 -9.31
C ASP A 278 -0.60 -1.21 -10.58
N TYR A 279 -0.08 -1.68 -11.71
CA TYR A 279 -0.69 -1.53 -13.03
C TYR A 279 -0.69 -2.85 -13.81
N ILE A 280 -1.63 -2.97 -14.73
CA ILE A 280 -1.53 -3.90 -15.87
C ILE A 280 -1.37 -3.10 -17.15
N ILE A 281 -0.32 -3.43 -17.90
CA ILE A 281 -0.06 -2.91 -19.25
C ILE A 281 -0.68 -3.89 -20.25
N SER A 282 -1.85 -3.54 -20.77
CA SER A 282 -2.57 -4.32 -21.80
C SER A 282 -2.32 -3.75 -23.19
N LYS A 283 -2.89 -4.40 -24.21
CA LYS A 283 -2.86 -3.92 -25.61
C LYS A 283 -4.26 -3.51 -26.06
N ASP A 284 -4.37 -2.39 -26.78
CA ASP A 284 -5.59 -2.06 -27.52
C ASP A 284 -5.70 -2.88 -28.82
N GLU A 285 -6.79 -2.68 -29.57
CA GLU A 285 -7.03 -3.37 -30.86
C GLU A 285 -5.96 -3.05 -31.93
N GLN A 286 -5.27 -1.92 -31.79
CA GLN A 286 -4.19 -1.49 -32.69
C GLN A 286 -2.80 -1.95 -32.20
N GLY A 287 -2.71 -2.61 -31.03
CA GLY A 287 -1.48 -3.11 -30.44
C GLY A 287 -0.69 -2.08 -29.60
N ASN A 288 -1.28 -0.92 -29.30
CA ASN A 288 -0.65 0.08 -28.44
C ASN A 288 -0.77 -0.33 -26.96
N ASP A 289 0.21 0.08 -26.15
CA ASP A 289 0.16 -0.12 -24.71
C ASP A 289 -0.94 0.74 -24.07
N VAL A 290 -1.74 0.09 -23.24
CA VAL A 290 -2.78 0.71 -22.42
C VAL A 290 -2.41 0.49 -20.95
N ILE A 291 -2.25 1.58 -20.22
CA ILE A 291 -1.92 1.57 -18.79
C ILE A 291 -3.23 1.46 -18.02
N ASN A 292 -3.41 0.42 -17.21
CA ASN A 292 -4.58 0.22 -16.36
C ASN A 292 -4.13 0.19 -14.90
N MET A 293 -4.64 1.09 -14.06
CA MET A 293 -4.36 1.09 -12.62
C MET A 293 -5.17 -0.02 -11.93
N LEU A 294 -4.50 -0.79 -11.06
CA LEU A 294 -5.10 -1.86 -10.28
C LEU A 294 -5.39 -1.46 -8.85
N GLU A 295 -4.36 -1.02 -8.13
CA GLU A 295 -4.44 -0.61 -6.74
C GLU A 295 -3.31 0.36 -6.37
N ILE A 296 -3.50 1.05 -5.25
CA ILE A 296 -2.54 1.96 -4.66
C ILE A 296 -2.28 1.50 -3.23
N ASN A 297 -1.01 1.34 -2.89
CA ASN A 297 -0.55 0.90 -1.58
C ASN A 297 0.16 2.09 -0.92
N THR A 298 -0.38 2.56 0.20
CA THR A 298 0.10 3.76 0.90
C THR A 298 1.13 3.43 1.97
N THR A 299 1.17 2.17 2.44
CA THR A 299 2.25 1.64 3.27
C THR A 299 2.95 0.49 2.56
N PRO A 300 3.72 0.73 1.48
CA PRO A 300 4.37 -0.36 0.76
C PRO A 300 5.37 -1.12 1.65
N GLY A 301 5.58 -2.41 1.36
CA GLY A 301 6.57 -3.23 2.05
C GLY A 301 7.99 -2.63 2.03
N MET A 302 8.68 -2.72 3.16
CA MET A 302 9.99 -2.08 3.37
C MET A 302 11.10 -3.06 3.80
N THR A 303 10.95 -4.35 3.52
CA THR A 303 12.06 -5.31 3.68
C THR A 303 13.10 -5.12 2.57
N PRO A 304 14.36 -5.57 2.72
CA PRO A 304 15.38 -5.45 1.67
C PRO A 304 14.99 -6.08 0.31
N THR A 305 14.08 -7.05 0.33
CA THR A 305 13.56 -7.71 -0.87
C THR A 305 12.23 -7.12 -1.34
N SER A 306 11.67 -6.10 -0.68
CA SER A 306 10.43 -5.45 -1.13
C SER A 306 10.68 -4.56 -2.36
N PHE A 307 9.62 -4.26 -3.11
CA PHE A 307 9.70 -3.45 -4.33
C PHE A 307 10.36 -2.08 -4.10
N ILE A 308 9.94 -1.31 -3.08
CA ILE A 308 10.47 0.05 -2.88
C ILE A 308 12.00 0.04 -2.69
N PRO A 309 12.60 -0.75 -1.77
CA PRO A 309 14.06 -0.85 -1.68
C PRO A 309 14.76 -1.30 -2.96
N GLN A 310 14.19 -2.26 -3.71
CA GLN A 310 14.73 -2.68 -5.01
C GLN A 310 14.73 -1.53 -6.04
N GLN A 311 13.62 -0.80 -6.13
CA GLN A 311 13.43 0.30 -7.06
C GLN A 311 14.33 1.50 -6.72
N VAL A 312 14.49 1.83 -5.44
CA VAL A 312 15.46 2.84 -4.95
C VAL A 312 16.88 2.46 -5.35
N LYS A 313 17.27 1.20 -5.16
CA LYS A 313 18.60 0.71 -5.57
C LYS A 313 18.79 0.78 -7.09
N ALA A 314 17.79 0.37 -7.87
CA ALA A 314 17.82 0.43 -9.32
C ALA A 314 17.89 1.88 -9.85
N ALA A 315 17.32 2.84 -9.12
CA ALA A 315 17.44 4.27 -9.40
C ALA A 315 18.82 4.86 -9.04
N GLY A 316 19.73 4.07 -8.46
CA GLY A 316 21.01 4.56 -7.95
C GLY A 316 20.89 5.43 -6.70
N LEU A 317 19.74 5.40 -6.02
CA LEU A 317 19.46 6.17 -4.82
C LEU A 317 19.81 5.36 -3.56
N ASN A 318 20.04 6.08 -2.46
CA ASN A 318 20.23 5.49 -1.15
C ASN A 318 18.92 5.57 -0.35
N ILE A 319 18.43 4.42 0.12
CA ILE A 319 17.18 4.33 0.90
C ILE A 319 17.21 5.19 2.16
N LYS A 320 18.38 5.34 2.79
CA LYS A 320 18.57 6.22 3.95
C LYS A 320 18.21 7.68 3.63
N ASP A 321 18.63 8.15 2.47
CA ASP A 321 18.41 9.53 2.04
C ASP A 321 16.94 9.72 1.63
N VAL A 322 16.34 8.73 0.98
CA VAL A 322 14.90 8.72 0.68
C VAL A 322 14.05 8.81 1.95
N LEU A 323 14.34 8.00 2.97
CA LEU A 323 13.64 8.08 4.27
C LEU A 323 13.83 9.43 4.95
N SER A 324 15.03 10.01 4.82
CA SER A 324 15.30 11.35 5.35
C SER A 324 14.52 12.43 4.61
N ASP A 325 14.41 12.35 3.28
CA ASP A 325 13.59 13.27 2.47
C ASP A 325 12.13 13.29 2.97
N ILE A 326 11.57 12.12 3.30
CA ILE A 326 10.17 11.99 3.74
C ILE A 326 9.96 12.58 5.13
N VAL A 327 10.82 12.23 6.09
CA VAL A 327 10.72 12.75 7.46
C VAL A 327 10.90 14.27 7.45
N GLU A 328 11.90 14.78 6.73
CA GLU A 328 12.20 16.22 6.71
C GLU A 328 11.18 17.05 5.92
N ASN A 329 10.44 16.45 4.99
CA ASN A 329 9.38 17.15 4.25
C ASN A 329 8.29 17.74 5.16
N GLN A 330 8.11 17.13 6.33
CA GLN A 330 7.12 17.55 7.31
C GLN A 330 7.48 18.83 8.07
N PHE A 331 8.77 19.13 8.16
CA PHE A 331 9.30 20.27 8.90
C PHE A 331 9.67 21.44 7.97
#